data_AF-A0A1I5UXL3-F1
#
_entry.id   AF-A0A1I5UXL3-F1
#
_cell.length_a   1.000
_cell.length_b   1.000
_cell.length_c   1.000
_cell.angle_alpha   90.00
_cell.angle_beta   90.00
_cell.angle_gamma   90.00
#
_symmetry.space_group_name_H-M   'P 1'
#
loop_
_entity.id
_entity.type
_entity.pdbx_description
1 polymer ?
#
loop_
_entity_poly.entity_id
_entity_poly.type
_entity_poly.pdbx_seq_one_letter_code
_entity_poly.pdbx_strand_id
1 'polypeptide(L)'
;MEKAKSFEKTEVIPFKEFYYELAEKLLEYKNKRNKLINFLHKLKDDGLQITPLNDQNPEGTTIELEDIDPFTFFGIFNRGITNDNRIKILKILKEFFNLNAEIPNNFDGIPVLNNQKSWFFTYKYKRKDEDIDLLWELFEKFMNDTIDDELFNKCLEIKGVRQNITIAFYWIKPEDYIALDNNTTSYIAENTKFKNTNINKLKFRGYKEIIKTLKEKNISFYELVKSQYGNSNENNDMAIQNKKNSPIEQPLNQILYGPPGTGKTYHTINKALEIIFEKEDENKTIQYKYLGHELNKSVKDLKKILNQNTHTNSPFRY
;
A
#
# COMPACT_ATOMS: atom_id res chain seq x y z
N MET A 1 -36.40 7.42 37.56
CA MET A 1 -35.60 6.18 37.46
C MET A 1 -36.15 5.37 36.30
N GLU A 2 -35.63 5.64 35.10
CA GLU A 2 -36.02 4.93 33.89
C GLU A 2 -34.76 4.25 33.35
N LYS A 3 -34.83 2.93 33.22
CA LYS A 3 -33.70 2.06 32.89
C LYS A 3 -33.17 2.42 31.49
N ALA A 4 -31.91 2.83 31.43
CA ALA A 4 -31.15 2.81 30.18
C ALA A 4 -30.96 1.34 29.75
N LYS A 5 -31.84 0.88 28.86
CA LYS A 5 -31.48 -0.17 27.90
C LYS A 5 -30.72 0.53 26.77
N SER A 6 -29.39 0.48 26.78
CA SER A 6 -28.61 0.70 25.57
C SER A 6 -27.99 -0.64 25.16
N PHE A 7 -28.41 -1.08 23.98
CA PHE A 7 -28.09 -2.36 23.37
C PHE A 7 -26.57 -2.52 23.20
N GLU A 8 -25.99 -3.58 23.76
CA GLU A 8 -24.75 -4.18 23.25
C GLU A 8 -25.08 -4.78 21.87
N LYS A 9 -25.02 -3.95 20.83
CA LYS A 9 -25.03 -4.47 19.46
C LYS A 9 -23.61 -4.96 19.22
N THR A 10 -23.42 -6.28 19.22
CA THR A 10 -22.16 -6.89 18.77
C THR A 10 -21.86 -6.31 17.38
N GLU A 11 -20.72 -5.64 17.30
CA GLU A 11 -20.29 -4.90 16.13
C GLU A 11 -19.99 -5.90 15.01
N VAL A 12 -20.71 -5.81 13.89
CA VAL A 12 -20.54 -6.75 12.77
C VAL A 12 -19.36 -6.28 11.93
N ILE A 13 -18.23 -6.99 12.05
CA ILE A 13 -17.03 -6.75 11.22
C ILE A 13 -17.18 -7.55 9.92
N PRO A 14 -17.42 -6.90 8.75
CA PRO A 14 -17.91 -7.60 7.55
C PRO A 14 -16.98 -8.65 6.96
N PHE A 15 -15.68 -8.49 7.18
CA PHE A 15 -14.65 -9.37 6.61
C PHE A 15 -14.13 -10.46 7.56
N LYS A 16 -14.45 -10.35 8.86
CA LYS A 16 -13.83 -11.13 9.92
C LYS A 16 -13.92 -12.63 9.69
N GLU A 17 -15.13 -13.15 9.52
CA GLU A 17 -15.37 -14.60 9.41
C GLU A 17 -14.67 -15.20 8.20
N PHE A 18 -14.75 -14.55 7.03
CA PHE A 18 -14.07 -15.01 5.82
C PHE A 18 -12.55 -15.00 5.98
N TYR A 19 -11.99 -13.92 6.53
CA TYR A 19 -10.55 -13.75 6.65
C TYR A 19 -9.96 -14.71 7.68
N TYR A 20 -10.70 -14.96 8.77
CA TYR A 20 -10.31 -15.94 9.78
C TYR A 20 -10.33 -17.37 9.23
N GLU A 21 -11.44 -17.80 8.59
CA GLU A 21 -11.53 -19.15 8.00
C GLU A 21 -10.46 -19.36 6.91
N LEU A 22 -10.19 -18.35 6.07
CA LEU A 22 -9.10 -18.39 5.10
C LEU A 22 -7.75 -18.57 5.80
N ALA A 23 -7.49 -17.86 6.90
CA ALA A 23 -6.24 -17.96 7.64
C ALA A 23 -6.05 -19.36 8.24
N GLU A 24 -7.10 -19.97 8.79
CA GLU A 24 -7.07 -21.34 9.29
C GLU A 24 -6.73 -22.34 8.18
N LYS A 25 -7.38 -22.23 7.00
CA LYS A 25 -7.09 -23.08 5.85
C LYS A 25 -5.70 -22.87 5.27
N LEU A 26 -5.19 -21.64 5.33
CA LEU A 26 -3.86 -21.31 4.82
C LEU A 26 -2.74 -22.03 5.58
N LEU A 27 -2.93 -22.38 6.87
CA LEU A 27 -1.94 -23.15 7.65
C LEU A 27 -1.58 -24.49 7.00
N GLU A 28 -2.53 -25.13 6.31
CA GLU A 28 -2.34 -26.42 5.62
C GLU A 28 -1.35 -26.34 4.44
N TYR A 29 -0.96 -25.11 4.05
CA TYR A 29 -0.10 -24.80 2.91
C TYR A 29 1.32 -24.38 3.32
N LYS A 30 1.67 -24.37 4.61
CA LYS A 30 3.02 -24.04 5.10
C LYS A 30 4.13 -24.80 4.37
N ASN A 31 3.88 -26.08 4.06
CA ASN A 31 4.82 -26.97 3.35
C ASN A 31 4.43 -27.22 1.88
N LYS A 32 3.50 -26.42 1.32
CA LYS A 32 2.96 -26.55 -0.05
C LYS A 32 2.91 -25.19 -0.75
N ARG A 33 3.88 -24.31 -0.47
CA ARG A 33 3.90 -22.90 -0.90
C ARG A 33 3.89 -22.75 -2.42
N ASN A 34 4.47 -23.70 -3.15
CA ASN A 34 4.38 -23.78 -4.61
C ASN A 34 2.92 -23.87 -5.12
N LYS A 35 2.00 -24.49 -4.37
CA LYS A 35 0.57 -24.51 -4.73
C LYS A 35 -0.05 -23.12 -4.61
N LEU A 36 0.38 -22.31 -3.64
CA LEU A 36 -0.05 -20.93 -3.49
C LEU A 36 0.50 -20.06 -4.63
N ILE A 37 1.78 -20.22 -5.00
CA ILE A 37 2.38 -19.54 -6.16
C ILE A 37 1.62 -19.87 -7.45
N ASN A 38 1.39 -21.16 -7.73
CA ASN A 38 0.61 -21.58 -8.90
C ASN A 38 -0.80 -21.00 -8.92
N PHE A 39 -1.44 -20.89 -7.74
CA PHE A 39 -2.72 -20.23 -7.59
C PHE A 39 -2.64 -18.74 -7.96
N LEU A 40 -1.60 -18.02 -7.54
CA LEU A 40 -1.39 -16.61 -7.92
C LEU A 40 -1.17 -16.44 -9.43
N HIS A 41 -0.44 -17.34 -10.08
CA HIS A 41 -0.32 -17.33 -11.53
C HIS A 41 -1.67 -17.47 -12.21
N LYS A 42 -2.52 -18.40 -11.75
CA LYS A 42 -3.89 -18.54 -12.26
C LYS A 42 -4.70 -17.25 -12.13
N LEU A 43 -4.65 -16.58 -10.97
CA LEU A 43 -5.35 -15.30 -10.80
C LEU A 43 -4.88 -14.24 -11.80
N LYS A 44 -3.56 -14.16 -12.05
CA LYS A 44 -2.97 -13.25 -13.01
C LYS A 44 -3.39 -13.58 -14.46
N ASP A 45 -3.41 -14.87 -14.81
CA ASP A 45 -3.82 -15.36 -16.12
C ASP A 45 -5.31 -15.12 -16.38
N ASP A 46 -6.14 -15.17 -15.33
CA ASP A 46 -7.55 -14.79 -15.33
C ASP A 46 -7.76 -13.25 -15.42
N GLY A 47 -6.68 -12.47 -15.54
CA GLY A 47 -6.71 -11.02 -15.73
C GLY A 47 -6.95 -10.22 -14.45
N LEU A 48 -6.83 -10.85 -13.27
CA LEU A 48 -7.03 -10.16 -11.99
C LEU A 48 -5.80 -9.37 -11.58
N GLN A 49 -6.04 -8.20 -11.02
CA GLN A 49 -4.97 -7.36 -10.47
C GLN A 49 -4.56 -7.91 -9.11
N ILE A 50 -3.39 -8.54 -9.04
CA ILE A 50 -2.79 -9.04 -7.80
C ILE A 50 -1.40 -8.43 -7.56
N THR A 51 -0.72 -8.92 -6.53
CA THR A 51 0.66 -8.52 -6.29
C THR A 51 1.59 -8.93 -7.44
N PRO A 52 2.58 -8.08 -7.82
CA PRO A 52 3.58 -8.51 -8.79
C PRO A 52 4.23 -9.81 -8.32
N LEU A 53 4.44 -10.73 -9.26
CA LEU A 53 5.15 -11.99 -9.04
C LEU A 53 6.59 -11.94 -9.60
N ASN A 54 7.06 -10.73 -9.90
CA ASN A 54 8.37 -10.47 -10.46
C ASN A 54 9.37 -10.26 -9.32
N ASP A 55 10.24 -11.23 -9.12
CA ASP A 55 11.35 -11.19 -8.18
C ASP A 55 12.66 -10.80 -8.91
N GLN A 56 13.79 -10.71 -8.21
CA GLN A 56 15.08 -10.32 -8.79
C GLN A 56 16.22 -11.21 -8.31
N ASN A 57 17.18 -11.47 -9.20
CA ASN A 57 18.46 -12.11 -8.88
C ASN A 57 19.57 -11.06 -8.64
N PRO A 58 20.78 -11.48 -8.21
CA PRO A 58 21.89 -10.56 -7.92
C PRO A 58 22.30 -9.68 -9.12
N GLU A 59 22.06 -10.15 -10.36
CA GLU A 59 22.34 -9.43 -11.60
C GLU A 59 21.32 -8.31 -11.88
N GLY A 60 20.27 -8.18 -11.06
CA GLY A 60 19.19 -7.20 -11.21
C GLY A 60 18.18 -7.56 -12.28
N THR A 61 18.24 -8.78 -12.83
CA THR A 61 17.27 -9.27 -13.82
C THR A 61 16.03 -9.81 -13.12
N THR A 62 14.88 -9.67 -13.79
CA THR A 62 13.61 -10.18 -13.30
C THR A 62 13.56 -11.70 -13.40
N ILE A 63 13.18 -12.34 -12.30
CA ILE A 63 12.89 -13.78 -12.21
C ILE A 63 11.48 -13.97 -11.65
N GLU A 64 10.91 -15.16 -11.77
CA GLU A 64 9.61 -15.47 -11.16
C GLU A 64 9.71 -15.66 -9.65
N LEU A 65 8.63 -15.32 -8.94
CA LEU A 65 8.53 -15.54 -7.50
C LEU A 65 8.39 -17.05 -7.20
N GLU A 66 9.33 -17.60 -6.46
CA GLU A 66 9.37 -19.04 -6.15
C GLU A 66 8.79 -19.40 -4.77
N ASP A 67 8.66 -18.43 -3.87
CA ASP A 67 8.19 -18.64 -2.50
C ASP A 67 7.34 -17.46 -1.99
N ILE A 68 6.45 -17.73 -1.03
CA ILE A 68 5.50 -16.76 -0.49
C ILE A 68 5.19 -17.01 0.98
N ASP A 69 5.13 -15.93 1.74
CA ASP A 69 4.67 -15.92 3.12
C ASP A 69 3.15 -15.68 3.23
N PRO A 70 2.51 -16.05 4.34
CA PRO A 70 1.05 -15.96 4.46
C PRO A 70 0.53 -14.52 4.52
N PHE A 71 1.32 -13.55 4.99
CA PHE A 71 0.90 -12.15 5.06
C PHE A 71 0.93 -11.49 3.69
N THR A 72 1.94 -11.77 2.86
CA THR A 72 1.93 -11.38 1.44
C THR A 72 0.77 -12.02 0.69
N PHE A 73 0.42 -13.28 1.02
CA PHE A 73 -0.74 -13.95 0.43
C PHE A 73 -2.05 -13.20 0.73
N PHE A 74 -2.28 -12.73 1.96
CA PHE A 74 -3.41 -11.83 2.25
C PHE A 74 -3.29 -10.47 1.55
N GLY A 75 -2.07 -9.98 1.36
CA GLY A 75 -1.77 -8.73 0.66
C GLY A 75 -2.19 -8.70 -0.82
N ILE A 76 -2.45 -9.85 -1.45
CA ILE A 76 -2.89 -9.90 -2.86
C ILE A 76 -4.24 -9.22 -3.08
N PHE A 77 -5.13 -9.24 -2.07
CA PHE A 77 -6.46 -8.63 -2.12
C PHE A 77 -6.63 -7.47 -1.13
N ASN A 78 -5.73 -7.28 -0.15
CA ASN A 78 -5.73 -6.12 0.76
C ASN A 78 -4.71 -5.06 0.33
N ARG A 79 -4.88 -4.54 -0.90
CA ARG A 79 -4.02 -3.54 -1.54
C ARG A 79 -4.87 -2.54 -2.32
N GLY A 80 -4.25 -1.54 -2.94
CA GLY A 80 -4.92 -0.53 -3.77
C GLY A 80 -5.47 -1.08 -5.10
N ILE A 81 -6.46 -1.95 -5.02
CA ILE A 81 -7.23 -2.53 -6.12
C ILE A 81 -8.73 -2.28 -5.89
N THR A 82 -9.55 -2.38 -6.94
CA THR A 82 -10.99 -2.11 -6.84
C THR A 82 -11.71 -3.16 -6.01
N ASN A 83 -12.82 -2.77 -5.38
CA ASN A 83 -13.68 -3.71 -4.63
C ASN A 83 -14.20 -4.85 -5.53
N ASP A 84 -14.52 -4.58 -6.79
CA ASP A 84 -14.89 -5.63 -7.75
C ASP A 84 -13.78 -6.66 -7.95
N ASN A 85 -12.54 -6.21 -8.07
CA ASN A 85 -11.38 -7.10 -8.20
C ASN A 85 -11.18 -7.91 -6.91
N ARG A 86 -11.35 -7.30 -5.73
CA ARG A 86 -11.31 -8.01 -4.43
C ARG A 86 -12.39 -9.09 -4.36
N ILE A 87 -13.64 -8.77 -4.70
CA ILE A 87 -14.75 -9.74 -4.69
C ILE A 87 -14.45 -10.91 -5.62
N LYS A 88 -13.91 -10.67 -6.82
CA LYS A 88 -13.51 -11.74 -7.75
C LYS A 88 -12.42 -12.63 -7.17
N ILE A 89 -11.37 -12.05 -6.57
CA ILE A 89 -10.31 -12.83 -5.91
C ILE A 89 -10.89 -13.66 -4.75
N LEU A 90 -11.76 -13.08 -3.91
CA LEU A 90 -12.36 -13.78 -2.78
C LEU A 90 -13.30 -14.92 -3.20
N LYS A 91 -14.02 -14.78 -4.32
CA LYS A 91 -14.79 -15.89 -4.92
C LYS A 91 -13.90 -17.07 -5.28
N ILE A 92 -12.80 -16.80 -5.97
CA ILE A 92 -11.86 -17.84 -6.40
C ILE A 92 -11.15 -18.46 -5.19
N LEU A 93 -10.81 -17.67 -4.16
CA LEU A 93 -10.26 -18.16 -2.90
C LEU A 93 -11.25 -19.07 -2.16
N LYS A 94 -12.52 -18.68 -2.10
CA LYS A 94 -13.59 -19.49 -1.48
C LYS A 94 -13.67 -20.87 -2.11
N GLU A 95 -13.62 -20.94 -3.44
CA GLU A 95 -13.59 -22.21 -4.18
C GLU A 95 -12.29 -23.00 -3.94
N PHE A 96 -11.14 -22.33 -4.03
CA PHE A 96 -9.83 -22.99 -3.91
C PHE A 96 -9.57 -23.59 -2.52
N PHE A 97 -9.98 -22.89 -1.46
CA PHE A 97 -9.82 -23.35 -0.08
C PHE A 97 -11.07 -24.07 0.48
N ASN A 98 -12.14 -24.16 -0.32
CA ASN A 98 -13.44 -24.71 0.09
C ASN A 98 -13.98 -24.05 1.38
N LEU A 99 -14.02 -22.71 1.38
CA LEU A 99 -14.47 -21.91 2.53
C LEU A 99 -16.00 -21.88 2.62
N ASN A 100 -16.53 -21.87 3.83
CA ASN A 100 -17.97 -21.80 4.11
C ASN A 100 -18.45 -20.36 4.31
N ALA A 101 -17.64 -19.51 4.91
CA ALA A 101 -17.93 -18.11 5.21
C ALA A 101 -18.37 -17.33 3.98
N GLU A 102 -19.32 -16.43 4.16
CA GLU A 102 -19.83 -15.58 3.09
C GLU A 102 -18.76 -14.59 2.61
N ILE A 103 -18.79 -14.26 1.33
CA ILE A 103 -17.89 -13.25 0.77
C ILE A 103 -18.33 -11.89 1.33
N PRO A 104 -17.41 -11.09 1.90
CA PRO A 104 -17.73 -9.77 2.41
C PRO A 104 -18.38 -8.88 1.33
N ASN A 105 -19.47 -8.22 1.69
CA ASN A 105 -20.23 -7.35 0.78
C ASN A 105 -19.75 -5.89 0.80
N ASN A 106 -18.86 -5.54 1.73
CA ASN A 106 -18.15 -4.28 1.80
C ASN A 106 -16.77 -4.52 2.45
N PHE A 107 -15.89 -3.53 2.34
CA PHE A 107 -14.50 -3.63 2.77
C PHE A 107 -14.10 -2.48 3.71
N ASP A 108 -15.08 -1.89 4.38
CA ASP A 108 -14.86 -0.80 5.32
C ASP A 108 -14.00 -1.26 6.49
N GLY A 109 -13.10 -0.39 6.95
CA GLY A 109 -12.19 -0.71 8.03
C GLY A 109 -11.03 -1.63 7.65
N ILE A 110 -10.84 -1.96 6.37
CA ILE A 110 -9.69 -2.78 5.95
C ILE A 110 -8.52 -1.87 5.51
N PRO A 111 -7.42 -1.82 6.28
CA PRO A 111 -6.22 -1.13 5.86
C PRO A 111 -5.60 -1.83 4.64
N VAL A 112 -5.06 -1.06 3.70
CA VAL A 112 -4.52 -1.58 2.43
C VAL A 112 -3.02 -1.36 2.32
N LEU A 113 -2.32 -2.33 1.73
CA LEU A 113 -0.90 -2.20 1.42
C LEU A 113 -0.68 -1.26 0.23
N ASN A 114 0.49 -0.64 0.20
CA ASN A 114 0.96 0.08 -0.97
C ASN A 114 1.21 -0.91 -2.12
N ASN A 115 0.64 -0.63 -3.30
CA ASN A 115 0.74 -1.49 -4.48
C ASN A 115 2.18 -1.81 -4.90
N GLN A 116 3.12 -0.91 -4.68
CA GLN A 116 4.54 -1.08 -5.00
C GLN A 116 5.33 -1.82 -3.91
N LYS A 117 4.75 -1.97 -2.69
CA LYS A 117 5.42 -2.51 -1.50
C LYS A 117 4.45 -3.39 -0.71
N SER A 118 3.97 -4.44 -1.35
CA SER A 118 2.94 -5.35 -0.83
C SER A 118 3.48 -6.72 -0.46
N TRP A 119 4.80 -6.92 -0.56
CA TRP A 119 5.48 -8.09 -0.02
C TRP A 119 5.95 -7.82 1.41
N PHE A 120 5.82 -8.83 2.26
CA PHE A 120 6.37 -8.89 3.63
C PHE A 120 7.82 -9.40 3.65
N PHE A 121 8.46 -9.44 2.49
CA PHE A 121 9.85 -9.77 2.30
C PHE A 121 10.41 -8.92 1.16
N THR A 122 11.69 -9.12 0.84
CA THR A 122 12.38 -8.40 -0.24
C THR A 122 12.82 -9.37 -1.33
N TYR A 123 13.37 -8.84 -2.42
CA TYR A 123 13.81 -9.64 -3.55
C TYR A 123 14.76 -10.78 -3.15
N LYS A 124 14.76 -11.88 -3.90
CA LYS A 124 15.53 -13.09 -3.64
C LYS A 124 17.00 -12.81 -3.33
N TYR A 125 17.65 -11.93 -4.08
CA TYR A 125 19.06 -11.56 -3.85
C TYR A 125 19.34 -10.74 -2.57
N LYS A 126 18.29 -10.25 -1.89
CA LYS A 126 18.38 -9.40 -0.68
C LYS A 126 17.75 -10.04 0.56
N ARG A 127 16.93 -11.09 0.40
CA ARG A 127 16.31 -11.84 1.50
C ARG A 127 17.27 -12.92 1.99
N LYS A 128 17.13 -13.28 3.25
CA LYS A 128 17.79 -14.47 3.81
C LYS A 128 16.96 -15.71 3.53
N ASP A 129 17.59 -16.88 3.59
CA ASP A 129 16.92 -18.15 3.32
C ASP A 129 15.81 -18.43 4.36
N GLU A 130 16.01 -18.02 5.62
CA GLU A 130 15.06 -18.23 6.71
C GLU A 130 13.92 -17.19 6.78
N ASP A 131 13.97 -16.09 6.01
CA ASP A 131 13.04 -14.96 6.17
C ASP A 131 11.57 -15.40 5.99
N ILE A 132 11.27 -16.17 4.94
CA ILE A 132 9.90 -16.63 4.68
C ILE A 132 9.47 -17.69 5.69
N ASP A 133 10.38 -18.55 6.15
CA ASP A 133 10.10 -19.56 7.17
C ASP A 133 9.72 -18.93 8.51
N LEU A 134 10.42 -17.87 8.92
CA LEU A 134 10.10 -17.10 10.12
C LEU A 134 8.70 -16.48 10.05
N LEU A 135 8.27 -16.00 8.89
CA LEU A 135 6.92 -15.45 8.70
C LEU A 135 5.84 -16.54 8.79
N TRP A 136 6.11 -17.75 8.29
CA TRP A 136 5.22 -18.89 8.47
C TRP A 136 5.17 -19.37 9.92
N GLU A 137 6.30 -19.39 10.63
CA GLU A 137 6.33 -19.70 12.07
C GLU A 137 5.51 -18.67 12.86
N LEU A 138 5.69 -17.38 12.57
CA LEU A 138 4.94 -16.32 13.21
C LEU A 138 3.44 -16.43 12.95
N PHE A 139 3.04 -16.75 11.72
CA PHE A 139 1.63 -16.97 11.36
C PHE A 139 1.01 -18.14 12.11
N GLU A 140 1.73 -19.27 12.23
CA GLU A 140 1.27 -20.42 13.01
C GLU A 140 1.11 -20.09 14.50
N LYS A 141 2.08 -19.40 15.11
CA LYS A 141 1.96 -18.97 16.51
C LYS A 141 0.87 -17.91 16.70
N PHE A 142 0.66 -17.05 15.72
CA PHE A 142 -0.42 -16.04 15.71
C PHE A 142 -1.80 -16.69 15.70
N MET A 143 -2.01 -17.70 14.84
CA MET A 143 -3.30 -18.41 14.79
C MET A 143 -3.57 -19.15 16.10
N ASN A 144 -2.54 -19.69 16.73
CA ASN A 144 -2.62 -20.43 18.00
C ASN A 144 -2.50 -19.57 19.27
N ASP A 145 -2.46 -18.23 19.16
CA ASP A 145 -2.32 -17.29 20.30
C ASP A 145 -1.09 -17.57 21.20
N THR A 146 0.00 -18.05 20.61
CA THR A 146 1.24 -18.47 21.29
C THR A 146 2.47 -17.66 20.86
N ILE A 147 2.26 -16.46 20.28
CA ILE A 147 3.35 -15.58 19.84
C ILE A 147 4.23 -15.17 21.02
N ASP A 148 5.53 -15.41 20.91
CA ASP A 148 6.53 -14.90 21.82
C ASP A 148 7.19 -13.61 21.29
N ASP A 149 7.73 -12.82 22.23
CA ASP A 149 8.37 -11.53 21.94
C ASP A 149 9.60 -11.69 21.02
N GLU A 150 10.33 -12.81 21.11
CA GLU A 150 11.55 -13.01 20.33
C GLU A 150 11.23 -13.21 18.85
N LEU A 151 10.31 -14.13 18.53
CA LEU A 151 9.90 -14.43 17.15
C LEU A 151 9.30 -13.21 16.46
N PHE A 152 8.38 -12.50 17.12
CA PHE A 152 7.78 -11.30 16.55
C PHE A 152 8.85 -10.24 16.24
N ASN A 153 9.78 -10.01 17.18
CA ASN A 153 10.84 -9.03 16.99
C ASN A 153 11.83 -9.44 15.89
N LYS A 154 12.15 -10.73 15.74
CA LYS A 154 12.95 -11.24 14.61
C LYS A 154 12.25 -10.95 13.27
N CYS A 155 10.94 -11.16 13.19
CA CYS A 155 10.18 -10.86 11.97
C CYS A 155 10.17 -9.37 11.63
N LEU A 156 10.20 -8.46 12.62
CA LEU A 156 10.32 -7.02 12.36
C LEU A 156 11.64 -6.63 11.68
N GLU A 157 12.69 -7.45 11.81
CA GLU A 157 14.00 -7.22 11.19
C GLU A 157 14.03 -7.63 9.71
N ILE A 158 13.05 -8.44 9.26
CA ILE A 158 12.93 -8.85 7.86
C ILE A 158 12.60 -7.63 7.00
N LYS A 159 13.41 -7.43 5.95
CA LYS A 159 13.23 -6.31 5.01
C LYS A 159 11.92 -6.50 4.24
N GLY A 160 10.94 -5.66 4.52
CA GLY A 160 9.63 -5.67 3.86
C GLY A 160 8.46 -5.70 4.85
N VAL A 161 8.66 -6.32 6.03
CA VAL A 161 7.63 -6.46 7.07
C VAL A 161 7.27 -5.12 7.69
N ARG A 162 8.21 -4.44 8.35
CA ARG A 162 7.96 -3.20 9.13
C ARG A 162 6.70 -3.34 10.01
N GLN A 163 5.93 -2.26 10.19
CA GLN A 163 4.67 -2.32 10.92
C GLN A 163 3.52 -3.00 10.15
N ASN A 164 3.74 -3.45 8.90
CA ASN A 164 2.68 -4.13 8.14
C ASN A 164 2.24 -5.44 8.83
N ILE A 165 3.08 -6.03 9.70
CA ILE A 165 2.68 -7.23 10.46
C ILE A 165 1.46 -6.96 11.34
N THR A 166 1.35 -5.77 11.92
CA THR A 166 0.20 -5.37 12.74
C THR A 166 -1.06 -5.19 11.90
N ILE A 167 -0.90 -4.73 10.65
CA ILE A 167 -1.98 -4.62 9.65
C ILE A 167 -2.47 -6.03 9.29
N ALA A 168 -1.56 -6.97 9.06
CA ALA A 168 -1.91 -8.34 8.73
C ALA A 168 -2.58 -9.10 9.89
N PHE A 169 -2.14 -8.86 11.13
CA PHE A 169 -2.80 -9.41 12.32
C PHE A 169 -4.22 -8.85 12.47
N TYR A 170 -4.41 -7.54 12.27
CA TYR A 170 -5.71 -6.90 12.29
C TYR A 170 -6.66 -7.47 11.23
N TRP A 171 -6.19 -7.77 10.01
CA TRP A 171 -7.04 -8.38 8.98
C TRP A 171 -7.70 -9.69 9.44
N ILE A 172 -6.99 -10.48 10.26
CA ILE A 172 -7.43 -11.82 10.64
C ILE A 172 -8.14 -11.83 12.00
N LYS A 173 -7.63 -11.07 12.97
CA LYS A 173 -8.17 -10.96 14.33
C LYS A 173 -8.39 -9.48 14.70
N PRO A 174 -9.32 -8.77 14.05
CA PRO A 174 -9.51 -7.32 14.20
C PRO A 174 -9.97 -6.88 15.59
N GLU A 175 -10.52 -7.79 16.40
CA GLU A 175 -10.94 -7.53 17.77
C GLU A 175 -9.77 -7.59 18.77
N ASP A 176 -8.69 -8.29 18.40
CA ASP A 176 -7.55 -8.56 19.29
C ASP A 176 -6.31 -7.76 18.94
N TYR A 177 -6.18 -7.35 17.68
CA TYR A 177 -5.00 -6.69 17.16
C TYR A 177 -5.41 -5.41 16.44
N ILE A 178 -4.75 -4.30 16.76
CA ILE A 178 -4.95 -3.00 16.10
C ILE A 178 -3.94 -2.83 14.95
N ALA A 179 -4.38 -2.31 13.81
CA ALA A 179 -3.50 -1.97 12.69
C ALA A 179 -2.71 -0.69 12.99
N LEU A 180 -1.38 -0.73 12.94
CA LEU A 180 -0.52 0.45 13.12
C LEU A 180 -0.10 1.05 11.77
N ASP A 181 -1.07 1.44 10.96
CA ASP A 181 -0.83 2.29 9.78
C ASP A 181 -0.61 3.76 10.19
N ASN A 182 -0.29 4.62 9.23
CA ASN A 182 0.02 6.04 9.51
C ASN A 182 -1.13 6.77 10.20
N ASN A 183 -2.38 6.55 9.77
CA ASN A 183 -3.53 7.31 10.29
C ASN A 183 -3.84 6.86 11.72
N THR A 184 -3.90 5.55 11.94
CA THR A 184 -4.16 4.95 13.25
C THR A 184 -3.04 5.28 14.23
N THR A 185 -1.78 5.26 13.76
CA THR A 185 -0.62 5.66 14.55
C THR A 185 -0.70 7.11 15.01
N SER A 186 -1.08 8.04 14.13
CA SER A 186 -1.27 9.45 14.49
C SER A 186 -2.35 9.63 15.56
N TYR A 187 -3.50 8.99 15.40
CA TYR A 187 -4.56 9.00 16.42
C TYR A 187 -4.04 8.53 17.77
N ILE A 188 -3.35 7.38 17.81
CA ILE A 188 -2.82 6.81 19.06
C ILE A 188 -1.81 7.76 19.70
N ALA A 189 -0.91 8.35 18.92
CA ALA A 189 0.09 9.29 19.43
C ALA A 189 -0.56 10.56 20.03
N GLU A 190 -1.66 11.03 19.47
CA GLU A 190 -2.32 12.26 19.94
C GLU A 190 -3.26 12.04 21.12
N ASN A 191 -3.91 10.88 21.19
CA ASN A 191 -5.05 10.64 22.10
C ASN A 191 -4.77 9.66 23.24
N THR A 192 -3.52 9.19 23.37
CA THR A 192 -3.14 8.21 24.40
C THR A 192 -1.83 8.59 25.10
N LYS A 193 -1.43 7.75 26.07
CA LYS A 193 -0.14 7.88 26.78
C LYS A 193 1.09 7.72 25.88
N PHE A 194 0.92 7.29 24.63
CA PHE A 194 2.00 7.10 23.66
C PHE A 194 2.37 8.39 22.90
N LYS A 195 1.93 9.55 23.38
CA LYS A 195 2.37 10.85 22.86
C LYS A 195 3.90 10.92 22.83
N ASN A 196 4.44 11.43 21.72
CA ASN A 196 5.88 11.52 21.43
C ASN A 196 6.61 10.16 21.32
N THR A 197 5.90 9.03 21.29
CA THR A 197 6.51 7.71 21.04
C THR A 197 6.67 7.47 19.55
N ASN A 198 7.81 6.94 19.12
CA ASN A 198 7.96 6.45 17.76
C ASN A 198 7.30 5.06 17.63
N ILE A 199 5.99 5.06 17.43
CA ILE A 199 5.17 3.84 17.31
C ILE A 199 5.70 2.91 16.21
N ASN A 200 6.25 3.46 15.13
CA ASN A 200 6.83 2.70 14.02
C ASN A 200 8.10 1.92 14.36
N LYS A 201 8.68 2.11 15.56
CA LYS A 201 9.85 1.38 16.05
C LYS A 201 9.54 0.47 17.25
N LEU A 202 8.26 0.28 17.58
CA LEU A 202 7.89 -0.56 18.72
C LEU A 202 8.12 -2.04 18.43
N LYS A 203 8.75 -2.70 19.41
CA LYS A 203 8.82 -4.16 19.54
C LYS A 203 7.48 -4.73 20.03
N PHE A 204 7.33 -6.06 20.03
CA PHE A 204 6.07 -6.72 20.37
C PHE A 204 5.49 -6.28 21.72
N ARG A 205 6.33 -6.11 22.75
CA ARG A 205 5.89 -5.62 24.06
C ARG A 205 5.23 -4.23 23.97
N GLY A 206 5.82 -3.31 23.21
CA GLY A 206 5.24 -1.98 23.00
C GLY A 206 3.91 -2.03 22.25
N TYR A 207 3.80 -2.92 21.27
CA TYR A 207 2.55 -3.17 20.55
C TYR A 207 1.45 -3.73 21.47
N LYS A 208 1.78 -4.71 22.32
CA LYS A 208 0.86 -5.24 23.34
C LYS A 208 0.40 -4.17 24.34
N GLU A 209 1.29 -3.25 24.73
CA GLU A 209 0.93 -2.12 25.59
C GLU A 209 -0.06 -1.16 24.92
N ILE A 210 0.05 -0.94 23.60
CA ILE A 210 -0.94 -0.18 22.84
C ILE A 210 -2.29 -0.89 22.87
N ILE A 211 -2.33 -2.17 22.49
CA ILE A 211 -3.56 -2.99 22.49
C ILE A 211 -4.23 -2.94 23.86
N LYS A 212 -3.46 -3.18 24.93
CA LYS A 212 -3.95 -3.12 26.32
C LYS A 212 -4.54 -1.74 26.65
N THR A 213 -3.83 -0.66 26.34
CA THR A 213 -4.27 0.71 26.63
C THR A 213 -5.58 1.07 25.90
N LEU A 214 -5.73 0.62 24.66
CA LEU A 214 -6.96 0.85 23.87
C LEU A 214 -8.12 0.00 24.40
N LYS A 215 -7.88 -1.27 24.75
CA LYS A 215 -8.88 -2.15 25.39
C LYS A 215 -9.35 -1.60 26.75
N GLU A 216 -8.43 -1.10 27.59
CA GLU A 216 -8.76 -0.44 28.88
C GLU A 216 -9.64 0.82 28.72
N LYS A 217 -9.56 1.48 27.56
CA LYS A 217 -10.40 2.64 27.19
C LYS A 217 -11.70 2.25 26.50
N ASN A 218 -12.00 0.95 26.35
CA ASN A 218 -13.14 0.42 25.60
C ASN A 218 -13.21 0.94 24.15
N ILE A 219 -12.06 1.11 23.50
CA ILE A 219 -11.99 1.54 22.10
C ILE A 219 -12.15 0.31 21.19
N SER A 220 -13.20 0.29 20.35
CA SER A 220 -13.30 -0.69 19.27
C SER A 220 -12.19 -0.45 18.25
N PHE A 221 -11.40 -1.49 17.98
CA PHE A 221 -10.33 -1.43 16.98
C PHE A 221 -10.91 -1.31 15.58
N TYR A 222 -12.06 -1.93 15.31
CA TYR A 222 -12.71 -1.83 14.01
C TYR A 222 -13.21 -0.40 13.75
N GLU A 223 -14.00 0.20 14.64
CA GLU A 223 -14.44 1.59 14.47
C GLU A 223 -13.26 2.57 14.46
N LEU A 224 -12.22 2.34 15.26
CA LEU A 224 -11.03 3.20 15.24
C LEU A 224 -10.40 3.18 13.86
N VAL A 225 -10.06 2.00 13.33
CA VAL A 225 -9.45 1.89 11.99
C VAL A 225 -10.42 2.40 10.94
N LYS A 226 -11.68 1.96 10.93
CA LYS A 226 -12.71 2.40 9.97
C LYS A 226 -12.86 3.91 9.92
N SER A 227 -12.91 4.59 11.05
CA SER A 227 -13.01 6.07 11.09
C SER A 227 -11.79 6.76 10.46
N GLN A 228 -10.61 6.13 10.48
CA GLN A 228 -9.43 6.66 9.81
C GLN A 228 -9.49 6.53 8.28
N TYR A 229 -10.29 5.60 7.76
CA TYR A 229 -10.49 5.39 6.32
C TYR A 229 -11.77 6.06 5.80
N GLY A 230 -12.81 6.20 6.63
CA GLY A 230 -14.08 6.86 6.30
C GLY A 230 -13.95 8.36 6.02
N ASN A 231 -13.04 9.05 6.72
CA ASN A 231 -12.77 10.49 6.50
C ASN A 231 -12.10 10.78 5.16
N SER A 232 -11.67 9.75 4.41
CA SER A 232 -11.06 9.94 3.10
C SER A 232 -12.10 10.10 1.97
N ASN A 233 -13.33 9.62 2.14
CA ASN A 233 -14.36 9.74 1.10
C ASN A 233 -15.19 11.01 1.24
N GLU A 234 -15.52 11.48 2.45
CA GLU A 234 -16.22 12.77 2.60
C GLU A 234 -15.33 13.97 2.26
N ASN A 235 -14.06 13.92 2.64
CA ASN A 235 -13.11 14.98 2.27
C ASN A 235 -12.69 14.92 0.81
N ASN A 236 -12.61 13.73 0.18
CA ASN A 236 -12.39 13.66 -1.26
C ASN A 236 -13.63 14.03 -2.05
N ASP A 237 -14.85 13.67 -1.64
CA ASP A 237 -16.05 14.09 -2.35
C ASP A 237 -16.32 15.58 -2.19
N MET A 238 -16.08 16.18 -1.02
CA MET A 238 -16.09 17.64 -0.85
C MET A 238 -14.92 18.33 -1.57
N ALA A 239 -13.71 17.76 -1.59
CA ALA A 239 -12.58 18.35 -2.32
C ALA A 239 -12.70 18.20 -3.85
N ILE A 240 -13.31 17.12 -4.34
CA ILE A 240 -13.61 16.87 -5.76
C ILE A 240 -14.79 17.73 -6.21
N GLN A 241 -15.82 17.92 -5.36
CA GLN A 241 -16.91 18.86 -5.63
C GLN A 241 -16.45 20.31 -5.56
N ASN A 242 -15.59 20.68 -4.61
CA ASN A 242 -15.00 22.02 -4.52
C ASN A 242 -13.98 22.29 -5.64
N LYS A 243 -13.23 21.30 -6.13
CA LYS A 243 -12.39 21.44 -7.33
C LYS A 243 -13.19 21.49 -8.64
N LYS A 244 -14.34 20.83 -8.73
CA LYS A 244 -15.25 20.94 -9.88
C LYS A 244 -16.02 22.26 -9.92
N ASN A 245 -16.19 22.92 -8.76
CA ASN A 245 -16.87 24.21 -8.64
C ASN A 245 -15.92 25.41 -8.56
N SER A 246 -14.61 25.20 -8.60
CA SER A 246 -13.67 26.26 -8.91
C SER A 246 -13.75 26.55 -10.42
N PRO A 247 -14.00 27.80 -10.85
CA PRO A 247 -13.92 28.13 -12.26
C PRO A 247 -12.50 27.83 -12.73
N ILE A 248 -12.36 26.85 -13.63
CA ILE A 248 -11.09 26.60 -14.32
C ILE A 248 -10.78 27.87 -15.12
N GLU A 249 -9.91 28.74 -14.59
CA GLU A 249 -9.51 30.00 -15.24
C GLU A 249 -8.78 29.77 -16.58
N GLN A 250 -8.38 28.53 -16.90
CA GLN A 250 -7.59 28.23 -18.09
C GLN A 250 -8.28 27.21 -19.02
N PRO A 251 -8.44 27.51 -20.32
CA PRO A 251 -9.10 26.61 -21.25
C PRO A 251 -8.33 25.28 -21.39
N LEU A 252 -9.07 24.16 -21.39
CA LEU A 252 -8.54 22.79 -21.45
C LEU A 252 -7.77 22.47 -22.73
N ASN A 253 -8.01 23.20 -23.82
CA ASN A 253 -7.41 22.97 -25.13
C ASN A 253 -6.65 24.22 -25.61
N GLN A 254 -5.39 24.36 -25.19
CA GLN A 254 -4.52 25.46 -25.61
C GLN A 254 -3.55 25.03 -26.72
N ILE A 255 -3.59 25.73 -27.84
CA ILE A 255 -2.63 25.57 -28.95
C ILE A 255 -1.70 26.78 -28.97
N LEU A 256 -0.39 26.56 -28.83
CA LEU A 256 0.62 27.61 -29.00
C LEU A 256 0.95 27.77 -30.49
N TYR A 257 0.55 28.89 -31.11
CA TYR A 257 0.78 29.17 -32.54
C TYR A 257 1.64 30.43 -32.75
N GLY A 258 2.23 30.58 -33.94
CA GLY A 258 3.08 31.72 -34.32
C GLY A 258 4.20 31.34 -35.31
N PRO A 259 4.90 32.33 -35.90
CA PRO A 259 5.97 32.10 -36.89
C PRO A 259 7.09 31.14 -36.41
N PRO A 260 7.81 30.45 -37.30
CA PRO A 260 8.99 29.66 -36.92
C PRO A 260 10.01 30.54 -36.18
N GLY A 261 10.59 30.03 -35.09
CA GLY A 261 11.57 30.75 -34.26
C GLY A 261 11.00 31.51 -33.05
N THR A 262 9.68 31.63 -32.87
CA THR A 262 9.07 32.39 -31.75
C THR A 262 9.00 31.66 -30.41
N GLY A 263 9.85 30.65 -30.18
CA GLY A 263 9.98 30.01 -28.87
C GLY A 263 8.77 29.17 -28.41
N LYS A 264 7.83 28.79 -29.28
CA LYS A 264 6.64 27.99 -28.91
C LYS A 264 6.96 26.77 -28.03
N THR A 265 7.98 25.99 -28.40
CA THR A 265 8.46 24.83 -27.63
C THR A 265 9.02 25.21 -26.25
N TYR A 266 9.67 26.36 -26.15
CA TYR A 266 10.18 26.89 -24.88
C TYR A 266 9.02 27.34 -23.96
N HIS A 267 7.99 27.94 -24.53
CA HIS A 267 6.82 28.40 -23.78
C HIS A 267 5.92 27.26 -23.28
N THR A 268 5.90 26.09 -23.94
CA THR A 268 5.15 24.91 -23.48
C THR A 268 5.56 24.48 -22.07
N ILE A 269 6.86 24.49 -21.77
CA ILE A 269 7.37 24.05 -20.46
C ILE A 269 6.92 25.03 -19.37
N ASN A 270 7.07 26.34 -19.62
CA ASN A 270 6.64 27.35 -18.66
C ASN A 270 5.12 27.29 -18.43
N LYS A 271 4.34 27.04 -19.48
CA LYS A 271 2.88 26.91 -19.38
C LYS A 271 2.47 25.65 -18.61
N ALA A 272 3.16 24.53 -18.81
CA ALA A 272 2.93 23.32 -18.03
C ALA A 272 3.24 23.52 -16.54
N LEU A 273 4.32 24.24 -16.21
CA LEU A 273 4.66 24.58 -14.83
C LEU A 273 3.61 25.51 -14.19
N GLU A 274 3.09 26.50 -14.92
CA GLU A 274 1.99 27.35 -14.44
C GLU A 274 0.72 26.56 -14.10
N ILE A 275 0.42 25.50 -14.86
CA ILE A 275 -0.77 24.65 -14.66
C ILE A 275 -0.58 23.72 -13.46
N ILE A 276 0.59 23.10 -13.33
CA ILE A 276 0.87 22.12 -12.27
C ILE A 276 0.90 22.77 -10.89
N PHE A 277 1.39 24.01 -10.81
CA PHE A 277 1.69 24.63 -9.52
C PHE A 277 0.73 25.74 -9.10
N GLU A 278 -0.22 26.13 -9.97
CA GLU A 278 -1.21 27.20 -9.77
C GLU A 278 -0.58 28.58 -9.46
N LYS A 279 -1.12 29.67 -10.02
CA LYS A 279 -0.57 31.03 -9.82
C LYS A 279 -0.94 31.54 -8.42
N GLU A 280 -0.19 31.13 -7.41
CA GLU A 280 -0.47 31.56 -6.05
C GLU A 280 0.43 32.71 -5.56
N ASP A 281 1.52 33.07 -6.27
CA ASP A 281 2.42 34.16 -5.81
C ASP A 281 3.39 34.68 -6.90
N GLU A 282 3.80 35.96 -6.83
CA GLU A 282 4.79 36.56 -7.73
C GLU A 282 6.19 35.93 -7.54
N ASN A 283 6.56 35.62 -6.29
CA ASN A 283 7.83 34.96 -5.97
C ASN A 283 7.90 33.52 -6.54
N LYS A 284 6.79 32.78 -6.49
CA LYS A 284 6.67 31.44 -7.09
C LYS A 284 6.78 31.51 -8.61
N THR A 285 6.22 32.55 -9.24
CA THR A 285 6.31 32.78 -10.70
C THR A 285 7.75 32.97 -11.16
N ILE A 286 8.58 33.69 -10.39
CA ILE A 286 10.01 33.86 -10.67
C ILE A 286 10.75 32.52 -10.52
N GLN A 287 10.41 31.74 -9.47
CA GLN A 287 10.98 30.41 -9.25
C GLN A 287 10.65 29.41 -10.37
N TYR A 288 9.41 29.44 -10.91
CA TYR A 288 9.01 28.59 -12.04
C TYR A 288 9.73 28.96 -13.33
N LYS A 289 9.93 30.26 -13.59
CA LYS A 289 10.72 30.73 -14.74
C LYS A 289 12.18 30.26 -14.64
N TYR A 290 12.76 30.28 -13.44
CA TYR A 290 14.10 29.75 -13.20
C TYR A 290 14.17 28.23 -13.43
N LEU A 291 13.19 27.47 -12.91
CA LEU A 291 13.10 26.02 -13.10
C LEU A 291 12.95 25.65 -14.58
N GLY A 292 12.11 26.39 -15.31
CA GLY A 292 11.94 26.23 -16.75
C GLY A 292 13.24 26.51 -17.53
N HIS A 293 14.02 27.51 -17.11
CA HIS A 293 15.33 27.79 -17.70
C HIS A 293 16.35 26.66 -17.46
N GLU A 294 16.45 26.15 -16.23
CA GLU A 294 17.34 25.03 -15.88
C GLU A 294 16.97 23.75 -16.66
N LEU A 295 15.68 23.41 -16.73
CA LEU A 295 15.22 22.25 -17.52
C LEU A 295 15.59 22.39 -19.00
N ASN A 296 15.40 23.57 -19.59
CA ASN A 296 15.77 23.83 -20.98
C ASN A 296 17.28 23.71 -21.22
N LYS A 297 18.08 24.18 -20.25
CA LYS A 297 19.55 24.05 -20.28
C LYS A 297 19.96 22.58 -20.23
N SER A 298 19.41 21.79 -19.31
CA SER A 298 19.67 20.35 -19.23
C SER A 298 19.28 19.61 -20.52
N VAL A 299 18.13 19.94 -21.12
CA VAL A 299 17.71 19.36 -22.41
C VAL A 299 18.68 19.72 -23.53
N LYS A 300 19.19 20.96 -23.57
CA LYS A 300 20.17 21.41 -24.56
C LYS A 300 21.51 20.69 -24.39
N ASP A 301 21.97 20.52 -23.15
CA ASP A 301 23.22 19.82 -22.84
C ASP A 301 23.11 18.33 -23.19
N LEU A 302 21.99 17.69 -22.88
CA LEU A 302 21.71 16.29 -23.27
C LEU A 302 21.70 16.13 -24.79
N LYS A 303 21.08 17.05 -25.54
CA LYS A 303 21.12 17.03 -27.02
C LYS A 303 22.54 17.21 -27.56
N LYS A 304 23.36 18.04 -26.92
CA LYS A 304 24.76 18.22 -27.31
C LYS A 304 25.59 16.96 -27.07
N ILE A 305 25.38 16.27 -25.94
CA ILE A 305 26.02 14.99 -25.63
C ILE A 305 25.60 13.91 -26.63
N LEU A 306 24.29 13.82 -26.94
CA LEU A 306 23.78 12.89 -27.96
C LEU A 306 24.43 13.13 -29.33
N ASN A 307 24.55 14.39 -29.77
CA ASN A 307 25.12 14.74 -31.07
C ASN A 307 26.66 14.58 -31.13
N GLN A 308 27.35 14.63 -29.99
CA GLN A 308 28.79 14.33 -29.91
C GLN A 308 29.06 12.82 -30.00
N ASN A 309 28.16 12.00 -29.43
CA ASN A 309 28.24 10.54 -29.50
C ASN A 309 27.89 9.96 -30.88
N THR A 310 27.26 10.73 -31.78
CA THR A 310 26.97 10.30 -33.16
C THR A 310 28.12 10.55 -34.14
N HIS A 311 29.17 11.30 -33.75
CA HIS A 311 30.33 11.57 -34.62
C HIS A 311 31.57 10.71 -34.31
N THR A 312 31.52 9.83 -33.30
CA THR A 312 32.65 8.96 -32.93
C THR A 312 32.50 7.49 -33.37
N ASN A 313 31.41 7.12 -34.05
CA ASN A 313 31.28 5.82 -34.70
C ASN A 313 31.16 5.96 -36.22
N SER A 314 32.30 6.13 -36.88
CA SER A 314 32.48 5.68 -38.26
C SER A 314 33.54 4.58 -38.28
N PRO A 315 33.14 3.30 -38.29
CA PRO A 315 34.01 2.24 -38.76
C PRO A 315 33.64 1.92 -40.23
N PHE A 316 34.61 2.12 -41.11
CA PHE A 316 34.80 1.42 -42.40
C PHE A 316 33.57 1.12 -43.27
N ARG A 317 33.61 1.61 -44.52
CA ARG A 317 33.79 0.72 -45.69
C ARG A 317 34.16 1.49 -46.95
N TYR A 318 34.98 0.81 -47.75
CA TYR A 318 35.40 1.08 -49.12
C TYR A 318 34.23 1.37 -50.06
#